data_AF-A0A8T3X3Y0-F1
#
_entry.id   AF-A0A8T3X3Y0-F1
#
_cell.length_a   1.000
_cell.length_b   1.000
_cell.length_c   1.000
_cell.angle_alpha   90.00
_cell.angle_beta   90.00
_cell.angle_gamma   90.00
#
_symmetry.space_group_name_H-M   'P 1'
#
loop_
_entity.id
_entity.type
_entity.pdbx_description
1 polymer ?
#
loop_
_entity_poly.entity_id
_entity_poly.type
_entity_poly.pdbx_seq_one_letter_code
_entity_poly.pdbx_strand_id
1 'polypeptide(L)'
;MSKEKIIHEFLKKGKLLSPTALQFLEDKDIAEFLEKNYPGIIITEKEFVQPALRVIKNITSLPKEITTEDFIAFYRDKYRKMQEIILSRIGRDFTSLNKVDNSRKEVFVIGIVKEIRQEEEKFLVELEDMTSTMPVIFEDVGDLEQDDVVAIKGISAGKVIYGKQVFYPDMPLRQPAKGSGRACFVSDLHLEEAPLSDFEKFMKWFGQQGIEYLFVAGDIGDKEAFEKAVETHCYNKTVIAIPGEMESKNYPAAPVKYRNRNIISLSNPAMIEINGIKILLLHKYSLSMLKKRHLGKPKISMKEDSLVLEEIPDIVHYGHTHEPHVSNYKSVTILSSGSLLTRFLPVVVDFSTREFQQATIG
;
A
#
# COMPACT_ATOMS: atom_id res chain seq x y z
N MET A 1 -23.90 22.37 -25.79
CA MET A 1 -24.56 21.81 -27.01
C MET A 1 -25.99 21.43 -26.64
N SER A 2 -26.99 21.35 -27.55
CA SER A 2 -28.36 20.96 -27.12
C SER A 2 -28.41 19.48 -26.70
N LYS A 3 -29.29 19.12 -25.76
CA LYS A 3 -29.44 17.75 -25.26
C LYS A 3 -29.75 16.76 -26.39
N GLU A 4 -30.59 17.14 -27.36
CA GLU A 4 -30.91 16.26 -28.49
C GLU A 4 -29.68 15.94 -29.33
N LYS A 5 -28.79 16.93 -29.51
CA LYS A 5 -27.57 16.75 -30.30
C LYS A 5 -26.56 15.83 -29.59
N ILE A 6 -26.48 15.89 -28.25
CA ILE A 6 -25.62 14.98 -27.45
C ILE A 6 -26.11 13.54 -27.63
N ILE A 7 -27.41 13.31 -27.44
CA ILE A 7 -28.04 11.99 -27.60
C ILE A 7 -27.79 11.45 -29.01
N HIS A 8 -27.97 12.29 -30.03
CA HIS A 8 -27.82 11.89 -31.43
C HIS A 8 -26.41 11.40 -31.78
N GLU A 9 -25.36 12.07 -31.27
CA GLU A 9 -23.97 11.66 -31.53
C GLU A 9 -23.62 10.31 -30.89
N PHE A 10 -24.10 10.04 -29.66
CA PHE A 10 -23.90 8.74 -29.01
C PHE A 10 -24.72 7.62 -29.68
N LEU A 11 -25.93 7.93 -30.16
CA LEU A 11 -26.75 6.98 -30.93
C LEU A 11 -26.08 6.52 -32.22
N LYS A 12 -25.38 7.42 -32.94
CA LYS A 12 -24.59 7.05 -34.14
C LYS A 12 -23.51 6.01 -33.84
N LYS A 13 -23.02 5.96 -32.60
CA LYS A 13 -22.05 4.97 -32.10
C LYS A 13 -22.72 3.72 -31.52
N GLY A 14 -24.05 3.60 -31.62
CA GLY A 14 -24.82 2.49 -31.06
C GLY A 14 -24.92 2.54 -29.53
N LYS A 15 -24.82 3.74 -28.93
CA LYS A 15 -24.83 3.94 -27.48
C LYS A 15 -26.04 4.76 -27.04
N LEU A 16 -26.59 4.41 -25.87
CA LEU A 16 -27.67 5.12 -25.18
C LEU A 16 -27.12 5.81 -23.94
N LEU A 17 -27.59 7.00 -23.61
CA LEU A 17 -27.21 7.71 -22.39
C LEU A 17 -28.27 7.55 -21.32
N SER A 18 -27.88 7.26 -20.08
CA SER A 18 -28.77 7.44 -18.93
C SER A 18 -29.10 8.93 -18.74
N PRO A 19 -30.19 9.27 -18.02
CA PRO A 19 -30.50 10.66 -17.71
C PRO A 19 -29.35 11.40 -16.99
N THR A 20 -28.66 10.71 -16.08
CA THR A 20 -27.50 11.25 -15.36
C THR A 20 -26.29 11.45 -16.27
N ALA A 21 -26.03 10.52 -17.19
CA ALA A 21 -24.96 10.63 -18.18
C ALA A 21 -25.18 11.83 -19.11
N LEU A 22 -26.41 12.02 -19.57
CA LEU A 22 -26.78 13.17 -20.39
C LEU A 22 -26.58 14.49 -19.63
N GLN A 23 -27.05 14.54 -18.38
CA GLN A 23 -26.90 15.72 -17.53
C GLN A 23 -25.42 16.07 -17.28
N PHE A 24 -24.56 15.07 -17.08
CA PHE A 24 -23.12 15.26 -16.91
C PHE A 24 -22.43 15.90 -18.13
N LEU A 25 -22.91 15.59 -19.34
CA LEU A 25 -22.32 16.06 -20.60
C LEU A 25 -22.80 17.44 -21.04
N GLU A 26 -23.87 17.98 -20.45
CA GLU A 26 -24.49 19.26 -20.89
C GLU A 26 -23.48 20.41 -20.93
N ASP A 27 -22.57 20.44 -19.97
CA ASP A 27 -21.57 21.49 -19.78
C ASP A 27 -20.14 21.06 -20.18
N LYS A 28 -19.98 19.96 -20.91
CA LYS A 28 -18.67 19.40 -21.29
C LYS A 28 -18.45 19.35 -22.80
N ASP A 29 -17.19 19.29 -23.19
CA ASP A 29 -16.81 18.97 -24.56
C ASP A 29 -17.02 17.46 -24.81
N ILE A 30 -18.01 17.13 -25.62
CA ILE A 30 -18.41 15.73 -25.87
C ILE A 30 -17.43 14.98 -26.78
N ALA A 31 -16.55 15.67 -27.52
CA ALA A 31 -15.64 15.04 -28.47
C ALA A 31 -14.73 14.00 -27.78
N GLU A 32 -14.20 14.35 -26.60
CA GLU A 32 -13.36 13.47 -25.77
C GLU A 32 -14.12 12.20 -25.35
N PHE A 33 -15.42 12.30 -25.15
CA PHE A 33 -16.25 11.18 -24.69
C PHE A 33 -16.70 10.29 -25.86
N LEU A 34 -16.81 10.81 -27.08
CA LEU A 34 -17.19 10.04 -28.27
C LEU A 34 -16.05 9.15 -28.80
N GLU A 35 -14.80 9.48 -28.49
CA GLU A 35 -13.62 8.69 -28.86
C GLU A 35 -13.39 7.49 -27.94
N LYS A 36 -13.99 7.50 -26.74
CA LYS A 36 -13.87 6.41 -25.76
C LYS A 36 -14.69 5.19 -26.19
N ASN A 37 -14.14 4.01 -25.95
CA ASN A 37 -14.83 2.74 -26.24
C ASN A 37 -15.55 2.23 -24.97
N TYR A 38 -16.88 2.31 -24.96
CA TYR A 38 -17.70 1.86 -23.84
C TYR A 38 -18.15 0.40 -24.05
N PRO A 39 -18.04 -0.48 -23.03
CA PRO A 39 -18.38 -1.89 -23.17
C PRO A 39 -19.90 -2.14 -23.28
N GLY A 40 -20.73 -1.29 -22.66
CA GLY A 40 -22.18 -1.42 -22.66
C GLY A 40 -22.89 -0.68 -23.80
N ILE A 41 -24.15 -1.05 -24.08
CA ILE A 41 -25.05 -0.27 -24.95
C ILE A 41 -25.50 1.00 -24.21
N ILE A 42 -25.81 0.89 -22.91
CA ILE A 42 -26.20 2.02 -22.08
C ILE A 42 -24.97 2.55 -21.36
N ILE A 43 -24.71 3.84 -21.51
CA ILE A 43 -23.67 4.60 -20.85
C ILE A 43 -24.30 5.40 -19.71
N THR A 44 -23.71 5.29 -18.54
CA THR A 44 -24.05 6.00 -17.31
C THR A 44 -23.00 7.09 -17.03
N GLU A 45 -23.34 8.06 -16.19
CA GLU A 45 -22.40 9.11 -15.76
C GLU A 45 -21.06 8.54 -15.27
N LYS A 46 -21.10 7.39 -14.60
CA LYS A 46 -19.92 6.69 -14.06
C LYS A 46 -18.92 6.26 -15.12
N GLU A 47 -19.35 6.04 -16.36
CA GLU A 47 -18.45 5.68 -17.45
C GLU A 47 -17.72 6.91 -18.03
N PHE A 48 -18.24 8.12 -17.77
CA PHE A 48 -17.57 9.37 -18.15
C PHE A 48 -16.60 9.86 -17.08
N VAL A 49 -16.96 9.63 -15.82
CA VAL A 49 -16.06 9.84 -14.70
C VAL A 49 -15.11 8.65 -14.66
N GLN A 50 -13.96 8.76 -15.33
CA GLN A 50 -12.89 7.82 -15.01
C GLN A 50 -12.62 7.95 -13.51
N PRO A 51 -12.65 6.86 -12.73
CA PRO A 51 -12.10 6.88 -11.40
C PRO A 51 -10.72 7.50 -11.49
N ALA A 52 -10.40 8.46 -10.63
CA ALA A 52 -9.04 8.94 -10.49
C ALA A 52 -8.21 7.84 -9.80
N LEU A 53 -8.06 6.69 -10.46
CA LEU A 53 -7.19 5.60 -10.02
C LEU A 53 -5.79 5.95 -10.47
N ARG A 54 -4.95 6.33 -9.51
CA ARG A 54 -3.54 6.61 -9.72
C ARG A 54 -2.73 5.54 -9.02
N VAL A 55 -1.94 4.79 -9.79
CA VAL A 55 -0.99 3.83 -9.21
C VAL A 55 0.21 4.61 -8.66
N ILE A 56 0.42 4.54 -7.35
CA ILE A 56 1.54 5.21 -6.66
C ILE A 56 2.75 4.27 -6.60
N LYS A 57 2.53 2.99 -6.29
CA LYS A 57 3.58 1.98 -6.19
C LYS A 57 3.14 0.68 -6.85
N ASN A 58 3.92 0.22 -7.83
CA ASN A 58 3.75 -1.08 -8.48
C ASN A 58 5.11 -1.57 -9.00
N ILE A 59 5.61 -2.67 -8.45
CA ILE A 59 6.93 -3.26 -8.73
C ILE A 59 6.75 -4.33 -9.80
N THR A 60 6.91 -3.95 -11.06
CA THR A 60 6.62 -4.82 -12.22
C THR A 60 7.83 -5.59 -12.75
N SER A 61 9.05 -5.20 -12.37
CA SER A 61 10.28 -5.83 -12.83
C SER A 61 11.22 -6.07 -11.65
N LEU A 62 11.69 -7.31 -11.55
CA LEU A 62 12.68 -7.72 -10.57
C LEU A 62 13.99 -8.01 -11.31
N PRO A 63 15.13 -7.47 -10.88
CA PRO A 63 16.42 -7.74 -11.52
C PRO A 63 16.77 -9.22 -11.40
N LYS A 64 17.39 -9.77 -12.45
CA LYS A 64 17.77 -11.20 -12.52
C LYS A 64 19.15 -11.47 -11.93
N GLU A 65 20.03 -10.48 -11.98
CA GLU A 65 21.40 -10.54 -11.47
C GLU A 65 21.69 -9.24 -10.71
N ILE A 66 22.54 -9.33 -9.70
CA ILE A 66 22.85 -8.24 -8.78
C ILE A 66 24.36 -8.14 -8.65
N THR A 67 24.87 -6.92 -8.68
CA THR A 67 26.27 -6.60 -8.42
C THR A 67 26.47 -6.06 -7.00
N THR A 68 27.71 -6.03 -6.52
CA THR A 68 28.05 -5.37 -5.24
C THR A 68 27.69 -3.89 -5.28
N GLU A 69 27.85 -3.25 -6.43
CA GLU A 69 27.48 -1.85 -6.67
C GLU A 69 25.97 -1.62 -6.50
N ASP A 70 25.14 -2.55 -6.95
CA ASP A 70 23.68 -2.47 -6.76
C ASP A 70 23.29 -2.59 -5.28
N PHE A 71 23.97 -3.46 -4.53
CA PHE A 71 23.76 -3.57 -3.08
C PHE A 71 24.11 -2.27 -2.36
N ILE A 72 25.25 -1.65 -2.71
CA ILE A 72 25.63 -0.34 -2.14
C ILE A 72 24.61 0.74 -2.55
N ALA A 73 24.16 0.74 -3.80
CA ALA A 73 23.16 1.68 -4.28
C ALA A 73 21.83 1.56 -3.51
N PHE A 74 21.39 0.32 -3.23
CA PHE A 74 20.18 0.04 -2.46
C PHE A 74 20.18 0.73 -1.10
N TYR A 75 21.24 0.50 -0.30
CA TYR A 75 21.32 1.05 1.06
C TYR A 75 21.50 2.57 1.07
N ARG A 76 22.20 3.13 0.06
CA ARG A 76 22.32 4.58 -0.10
C ARG A 76 20.97 5.22 -0.42
N ASP A 77 20.20 4.61 -1.32
CA ASP A 77 18.86 5.11 -1.67
C ASP A 77 17.88 4.97 -0.49
N LYS A 78 17.90 3.82 0.21
CA LYS A 78 17.16 3.61 1.46
C LYS A 78 17.48 4.71 2.49
N TYR A 79 18.77 4.93 2.76
CA TYR A 79 19.21 5.94 3.72
C TYR A 79 18.73 7.34 3.33
N ARG A 80 18.90 7.73 2.06
CA ARG A 80 18.48 9.05 1.55
C ARG A 80 16.98 9.28 1.72
N LYS A 81 16.14 8.37 1.21
CA LYS A 81 14.67 8.49 1.33
C LYS A 81 14.22 8.54 2.79
N MET A 82 14.79 7.69 3.64
CA MET A 82 14.48 7.67 5.06
C MET A 82 14.93 8.95 5.77
N GLN A 83 16.12 9.48 5.43
CA GLN A 83 16.61 10.74 5.94
C GLN A 83 15.67 11.90 5.59
N GLU A 84 15.22 11.98 4.34
CA GLU A 84 14.24 12.98 3.88
C GLU A 84 12.94 12.93 4.72
N ILE A 85 12.42 11.73 4.96
CA ILE A 85 11.21 11.54 5.81
C ILE A 85 11.51 11.97 7.25
N ILE A 86 12.59 11.51 7.86
CA ILE A 86 12.96 11.83 9.25
C ILE A 86 13.13 13.34 9.44
N LEU A 87 13.84 14.01 8.53
CA LEU A 87 14.06 15.46 8.57
C LEU A 87 12.74 16.23 8.51
N SER A 88 11.82 15.83 7.62
CA SER A 88 10.49 16.46 7.51
C SER A 88 9.64 16.31 8.76
N ARG A 89 9.89 15.27 9.57
CA ARG A 89 9.08 14.89 10.74
C ARG A 89 9.59 15.47 12.05
N ILE A 90 10.91 15.45 12.25
CA ILE A 90 11.53 15.81 13.54
C ILE A 90 11.88 17.30 13.60
N GLY A 91 12.17 17.95 12.46
CA GLY A 91 12.38 19.40 12.40
C GLY A 91 13.53 19.90 13.29
N ARG A 92 14.61 19.13 13.38
CA ARG A 92 15.81 19.44 14.17
C ARG A 92 17.04 19.49 13.27
N ASP A 93 18.07 20.21 13.69
CA ASP A 93 19.39 20.14 13.08
C ASP A 93 20.06 18.82 13.47
N PHE A 94 20.56 18.10 12.47
CA PHE A 94 21.27 16.84 12.65
C PHE A 94 22.76 17.01 12.36
N THR A 95 23.57 16.32 13.14
CA THR A 95 25.03 16.28 13.01
C THR A 95 25.43 15.03 12.23
N SER A 96 26.21 15.18 11.16
CA SER A 96 26.86 14.05 10.49
C SER A 96 27.79 13.32 11.46
N LEU A 97 27.89 12.00 11.37
CA LEU A 97 28.64 11.20 12.34
C LEU A 97 30.12 11.60 12.40
N ASN A 98 30.73 11.97 11.27
CA ASN A 98 32.13 12.40 11.23
C ASN A 98 32.41 13.77 11.90
N LYS A 99 31.36 14.53 12.23
CA LYS A 99 31.44 15.84 12.91
C LYS A 99 31.11 15.77 14.40
N VAL A 100 30.76 14.59 14.91
CA VAL A 100 30.52 14.40 16.34
C VAL A 100 31.85 14.61 17.08
N ASP A 101 31.83 15.51 18.05
CA ASP A 101 33.01 15.94 18.80
C ASP A 101 33.00 15.41 20.25
N ASN A 102 33.95 15.85 21.05
CA ASN A 102 34.02 15.54 22.48
C ASN A 102 33.44 16.67 23.36
N SER A 103 32.47 17.43 22.86
CA SER A 103 31.91 18.57 23.59
C SER A 103 31.02 18.19 24.78
N ARG A 104 30.64 16.91 24.92
CA ARG A 104 29.68 16.42 25.93
C ARG A 104 28.32 17.10 25.85
N LYS A 105 27.94 17.53 24.66
CA LYS A 105 26.66 18.17 24.38
C LYS A 105 25.67 17.19 23.79
N GLU A 106 24.41 17.59 23.84
CA GLU A 106 23.34 16.87 23.16
C GLU A 106 23.52 16.96 21.65
N VAL A 107 23.42 15.81 20.98
CA VAL A 107 23.51 15.68 19.53
C VAL A 107 22.32 14.88 19.00
N PHE A 108 21.87 15.25 17.81
CA PHE A 108 20.92 14.49 17.03
C PHE A 108 21.64 13.96 15.79
N VAL A 109 21.62 12.65 15.58
CA VAL A 109 22.27 12.01 14.43
C VAL A 109 21.25 11.14 13.69
N ILE A 110 21.44 10.92 12.40
CA ILE A 110 20.66 9.97 11.60
C ILE A 110 21.64 8.94 11.07
N GLY A 111 21.28 7.67 11.13
CA GLY A 111 22.12 6.60 10.63
C GLY A 111 21.33 5.33 10.37
N ILE A 112 21.95 4.42 9.65
CA ILE A 112 21.52 3.03 9.53
C ILE A 112 22.18 2.18 10.61
N VAL A 113 21.41 1.30 11.23
CA VAL A 113 21.92 0.33 12.21
C VAL A 113 22.65 -0.78 11.47
N LYS A 114 23.98 -0.80 11.59
CA LYS A 114 24.85 -1.82 10.98
C LYS A 114 24.86 -3.10 11.79
N GLU A 115 24.97 -2.98 13.10
CA GLU A 115 25.04 -4.10 14.03
C GLU A 115 24.55 -3.65 15.42
N ILE A 116 23.96 -4.59 16.18
CA ILE A 116 23.61 -4.42 17.59
C ILE A 116 24.28 -5.55 18.37
N ARG A 117 25.15 -5.20 19.32
CA ARG A 117 25.80 -6.15 20.23
C ARG A 117 25.36 -5.88 21.66
N GLN A 118 24.96 -6.92 22.38
CA GLN A 118 24.66 -6.82 23.81
C GLN A 118 25.94 -7.12 24.62
N GLU A 119 26.31 -6.20 25.49
CA GLU A 119 27.46 -6.30 26.39
C GLU A 119 27.00 -6.05 27.83
N GLU A 120 27.00 -7.10 28.66
CA GLU A 120 26.49 -7.07 30.03
C GLU A 120 25.04 -6.52 30.10
N GLU A 121 24.87 -5.33 30.68
CA GLU A 121 23.59 -4.62 30.82
C GLU A 121 23.40 -3.50 29.79
N LYS A 122 24.24 -3.43 28.75
CA LYS A 122 24.21 -2.37 27.73
C LYS A 122 24.16 -2.94 26.32
N PHE A 123 23.76 -2.08 25.39
CA PHE A 123 23.76 -2.36 23.97
C PHE A 123 24.72 -1.41 23.25
N LEU A 124 25.63 -2.00 22.48
CA LEU A 124 26.51 -1.30 21.57
C LEU A 124 25.93 -1.38 20.16
N VAL A 125 25.42 -0.26 19.67
CA VAL A 125 24.83 -0.12 18.33
C VAL A 125 25.87 0.53 17.42
N GLU A 126 26.30 -0.17 16.38
CA GLU A 126 27.11 0.43 15.32
C GLU A 126 26.21 1.17 14.35
N LEU A 127 26.28 2.50 14.38
CA LEU A 127 25.48 3.37 13.52
C LEU A 127 26.35 3.87 12.37
N GLU A 128 25.84 3.78 11.14
CA GLU A 128 26.54 4.21 9.93
C GLU A 128 25.76 5.30 9.20
N ASP A 129 26.43 6.32 8.69
CA ASP A 129 25.86 7.29 7.76
C ASP A 129 26.74 7.41 6.50
N MET A 130 26.41 8.34 5.60
CA MET A 130 27.20 8.56 4.38
C MET A 130 28.63 9.08 4.63
N THR A 131 28.99 9.40 5.88
CA THR A 131 30.25 10.04 6.26
C THR A 131 31.17 9.15 7.09
N SER A 132 30.64 8.34 8.01
CA SER A 132 31.43 7.46 8.90
C SER A 132 30.54 6.46 9.65
N THR A 133 31.18 5.56 10.41
CA THR A 133 30.53 4.70 11.40
C THR A 133 30.86 5.19 12.81
N MET A 134 29.88 5.17 13.71
CA MET A 134 30.01 5.61 15.10
C MET A 134 29.32 4.61 16.05
N PRO A 135 29.99 4.15 17.12
CA PRO A 135 29.32 3.38 18.16
C PRO A 135 28.38 4.26 18.99
N VAL A 136 27.19 3.73 19.28
CA VAL A 136 26.20 4.35 20.16
C VAL A 136 25.86 3.36 21.28
N ILE A 137 26.01 3.78 22.53
CA ILE A 137 25.75 2.94 23.70
C ILE A 137 24.37 3.28 24.26
N PHE A 138 23.53 2.26 24.46
CA PHE A 138 22.21 2.36 25.08
C PHE A 138 22.09 1.42 26.29
N GLU A 139 21.21 1.77 27.24
CA GLU A 139 20.76 0.83 28.29
C GLU A 139 19.70 -0.12 27.75
N ASP A 140 18.80 0.38 26.90
CA ASP A 140 17.77 -0.38 26.20
C ASP A 140 17.60 0.18 24.78
N VAL A 141 17.46 -0.71 23.81
CA VAL A 141 17.26 -0.38 22.39
C VAL A 141 15.83 -0.68 21.91
N GLY A 142 14.99 -1.32 22.74
CA GLY A 142 13.62 -1.68 22.40
C GLY A 142 13.53 -2.53 21.13
N ASP A 143 12.65 -2.13 20.20
CA ASP A 143 12.41 -2.84 18.93
C ASP A 143 13.42 -2.49 17.81
N LEU A 144 14.59 -1.94 18.15
CA LEU A 144 15.62 -1.59 17.16
C LEU A 144 16.21 -2.83 16.52
N GLU A 145 16.26 -2.84 15.19
CA GLU A 145 16.77 -3.96 14.41
C GLU A 145 17.90 -3.54 13.48
N GLN A 146 18.71 -4.51 13.07
CA GLN A 146 19.68 -4.32 12.00
C GLN A 146 18.99 -3.84 10.72
N ASP A 147 19.65 -2.92 10.03
CA ASP A 147 19.23 -2.20 8.81
C ASP A 147 18.20 -1.10 9.03
N ASP A 148 17.75 -0.85 10.27
CA ASP A 148 16.85 0.28 10.55
C ASP A 148 17.55 1.61 10.32
N VAL A 149 16.86 2.55 9.65
CA VAL A 149 17.32 3.93 9.53
C VAL A 149 16.58 4.76 10.57
N VAL A 150 17.31 5.30 11.53
CA VAL A 150 16.76 5.97 12.71
C VAL A 150 17.45 7.30 12.99
N ALA A 151 16.71 8.21 13.61
CA ALA A 151 17.28 9.36 14.30
C ALA A 151 17.59 8.97 15.74
N ILE A 152 18.76 9.38 16.24
CA ILE A 152 19.17 9.15 17.62
C ILE A 152 19.48 10.48 18.28
N LYS A 153 18.90 10.68 19.46
CA LYS A 153 19.28 11.72 20.41
C LYS A 153 20.24 11.12 21.43
N GLY A 154 21.38 11.76 21.65
CA GLY A 154 22.37 11.30 22.60
C GLY A 154 23.30 12.40 23.09
N ILE A 155 24.30 12.02 23.89
CA ILE A 155 25.38 12.89 24.35
C ILE A 155 26.68 12.49 23.66
N SER A 156 27.36 13.45 23.04
CA SER A 156 28.64 13.21 22.37
C SER A 156 29.77 12.96 23.38
N ALA A 157 30.63 11.99 23.10
CA ALA A 157 31.80 11.68 23.94
C ALA A 157 33.02 11.32 23.07
N GLY A 158 33.28 12.14 22.05
CA GLY A 158 34.40 11.95 21.13
C GLY A 158 34.09 10.87 20.10
N LYS A 159 34.56 9.65 20.34
CA LYS A 159 34.40 8.52 19.39
C LYS A 159 33.19 7.64 19.65
N VAL A 160 32.31 8.06 20.56
CA VAL A 160 31.11 7.32 20.95
C VAL A 160 29.99 8.32 21.26
N ILE A 161 28.75 7.88 21.11
CA ILE A 161 27.57 8.60 21.55
C ILE A 161 26.91 7.79 22.67
N TYR A 162 26.58 8.43 23.79
CA TYR A 162 25.68 7.83 24.78
C TYR A 162 24.24 8.11 24.35
N GLY A 163 23.58 7.10 23.81
CA GLY A 163 22.22 7.17 23.28
C GLY A 163 21.22 7.38 24.41
N LYS A 164 20.31 8.34 24.22
CA LYS A 164 19.19 8.61 25.14
C LYS A 164 17.86 8.14 24.59
N GLN A 165 17.66 8.31 23.28
CA GLN A 165 16.38 8.01 22.65
C GLN A 165 16.55 7.73 21.15
N VAL A 166 15.87 6.69 20.68
CA VAL A 166 15.72 6.35 19.27
C VAL A 166 14.39 6.91 18.75
N PHE A 167 14.43 7.52 17.57
CA PHE A 167 13.27 8.05 16.86
C PHE A 167 13.13 7.38 15.51
N TYR A 168 11.99 6.72 15.32
CA TYR A 168 11.54 6.29 14.00
C TYR A 168 10.79 7.41 13.28
N PRO A 169 10.80 7.44 11.93
CA PRO A 169 10.08 8.48 11.19
C PRO A 169 8.57 8.48 11.42
N ASP A 170 7.96 7.29 11.57
CA ASP A 170 6.57 7.08 12.00
C ASP A 170 5.50 7.76 11.10
N MET A 171 4.23 7.51 11.36
CA MET A 171 3.10 8.23 10.77
C MET A 171 2.89 9.58 11.47
N PRO A 172 2.58 10.66 10.73
CA PRO A 172 2.14 11.91 11.33
C PRO A 172 0.74 11.78 11.94
N LEU A 173 0.50 12.56 12.99
CA LEU A 173 -0.85 12.78 13.48
C LEU A 173 -1.58 13.69 12.49
N ARG A 174 -2.71 13.20 11.96
CA ARG A 174 -3.55 13.93 11.00
C ARG A 174 -5.00 13.51 11.15
N GLN A 175 -5.92 14.24 10.53
CA GLN A 175 -7.29 13.78 10.37
C GLN A 175 -7.36 12.69 9.28
N PRO A 176 -8.27 11.71 9.38
CA PRO A 176 -8.51 10.75 8.31
C PRO A 176 -8.86 11.46 7.00
N ALA A 177 -8.23 11.07 5.90
CA ALA A 177 -8.61 11.59 4.59
C ALA A 177 -10.03 11.13 4.24
N LYS A 178 -10.78 12.00 3.55
CA LYS A 178 -12.11 11.71 3.06
C LYS A 178 -12.10 11.74 1.54
N GLY A 179 -12.83 10.80 0.96
CA GLY A 179 -12.98 10.62 -0.48
C GLY A 179 -14.43 10.40 -0.85
N SER A 180 -14.67 9.69 -1.94
CA SER A 180 -16.03 9.38 -2.40
C SER A 180 -16.18 7.92 -2.84
N GLY A 181 -17.38 7.37 -2.63
CA GLY A 181 -17.71 6.01 -3.00
C GLY A 181 -17.35 4.98 -1.92
N ARG A 182 -17.52 3.71 -2.27
CA ARG A 182 -17.34 2.57 -1.36
C ARG A 182 -16.47 1.50 -2.01
N ALA A 183 -15.69 0.81 -1.19
CA ALA A 183 -14.90 -0.34 -1.59
C ALA A 183 -15.09 -1.51 -0.63
N CYS A 184 -15.02 -2.73 -1.17
CA CYS A 184 -14.99 -3.97 -0.43
C CYS A 184 -13.55 -4.51 -0.41
N PHE A 185 -13.12 -5.02 0.73
CA PHE A 185 -11.76 -5.53 0.95
C PHE A 185 -11.84 -6.98 1.43
N VAL A 186 -11.12 -7.86 0.73
CA VAL A 186 -10.99 -9.29 1.02
C VAL A 186 -9.56 -9.79 0.84
N SER A 187 -9.21 -10.92 1.42
CA SER A 187 -7.91 -11.57 1.30
C SER A 187 -8.07 -13.09 1.45
N ASP A 188 -7.01 -13.85 1.16
CA ASP A 188 -6.89 -15.26 1.52
C ASP A 188 -8.12 -16.08 1.08
N LEU A 189 -8.43 -16.01 -0.21
CA LEU A 189 -9.55 -16.73 -0.80
C LEU A 189 -9.26 -18.23 -0.92
N HIS A 190 -7.99 -18.61 -1.16
CA HIS A 190 -7.53 -20.00 -1.23
C HIS A 190 -8.43 -20.90 -2.09
N LEU A 191 -8.79 -20.46 -3.30
CA LEU A 191 -9.83 -21.11 -4.12
C LEU A 191 -9.48 -22.52 -4.63
N GLU A 192 -8.25 -23.00 -4.40
CA GLU A 192 -7.86 -24.40 -4.63
C GLU A 192 -8.32 -25.33 -3.49
N GLU A 193 -8.56 -24.78 -2.30
CA GLU A 193 -8.88 -25.52 -1.07
C GLU A 193 -10.27 -25.13 -0.51
N ALA A 194 -10.64 -23.85 -0.60
CA ALA A 194 -11.87 -23.33 -0.06
C ALA A 194 -13.12 -23.77 -0.86
N PRO A 195 -14.29 -23.88 -0.23
CA PRO A 195 -15.53 -24.22 -0.94
C PRO A 195 -15.89 -23.15 -1.97
N LEU A 196 -15.86 -23.52 -3.27
CA LEU A 196 -16.24 -22.61 -4.36
C LEU A 196 -17.66 -22.04 -4.20
N SER A 197 -18.57 -22.77 -3.55
CA SER A 197 -19.93 -22.29 -3.27
C SER A 197 -19.96 -21.05 -2.38
N ASP A 198 -19.07 -20.96 -1.39
CA ASP A 198 -19.02 -19.82 -0.47
C ASP A 198 -18.41 -18.60 -1.15
N PHE A 199 -17.40 -18.83 -2.00
CA PHE A 199 -16.86 -17.80 -2.88
C PHE A 199 -17.92 -17.29 -3.88
N GLU A 200 -18.67 -18.17 -4.54
CA GLU A 200 -19.73 -17.76 -5.48
C GLU A 200 -20.85 -16.96 -4.78
N LYS A 201 -21.27 -17.38 -3.59
CA LYS A 201 -22.22 -16.61 -2.77
C LYS A 201 -21.71 -15.19 -2.50
N PHE A 202 -20.44 -15.07 -2.12
CA PHE A 202 -19.80 -13.77 -1.89
C PHE A 202 -19.77 -12.92 -3.16
N MET A 203 -19.31 -13.47 -4.29
CA MET A 203 -19.19 -12.72 -5.54
C MET A 203 -20.57 -12.27 -6.05
N LYS A 204 -21.59 -13.12 -5.91
CA LYS A 204 -22.98 -12.76 -6.22
C LYS A 204 -23.49 -11.64 -5.31
N TRP A 205 -23.27 -11.75 -4.00
CA TRP A 205 -23.65 -10.71 -3.04
C TRP A 205 -22.97 -9.37 -3.39
N PHE A 206 -21.66 -9.37 -3.62
CA PHE A 206 -20.87 -8.18 -3.94
C PHE A 206 -21.33 -7.53 -5.25
N GLY A 207 -21.57 -8.34 -6.30
CA GLY A 207 -22.09 -7.86 -7.58
C GLY A 207 -23.40 -7.09 -7.48
N GLN A 208 -24.26 -7.48 -6.52
CA GLN A 208 -25.55 -6.83 -6.25
C GLN A 208 -25.43 -5.57 -5.37
N GLN A 209 -24.30 -5.36 -4.69
CA GLN A 209 -24.11 -4.19 -3.86
C GLN A 209 -23.83 -2.93 -4.68
N GLY A 210 -24.20 -1.77 -4.15
CA GLY A 210 -23.79 -0.45 -4.65
C GLY A 210 -22.31 -0.10 -4.41
N ILE A 211 -21.42 -1.09 -4.39
CA ILE A 211 -19.97 -0.96 -4.16
C ILE A 211 -19.25 -1.05 -5.51
N GLU A 212 -18.25 -0.20 -5.77
CA GLU A 212 -17.61 -0.11 -7.10
C GLU A 212 -16.32 -0.93 -7.19
N TYR A 213 -15.58 -1.00 -6.08
CA TYR A 213 -14.23 -1.57 -6.03
C TYR A 213 -14.18 -2.78 -5.13
N LEU A 214 -13.56 -3.86 -5.61
CA LEU A 214 -13.15 -5.00 -4.80
C LEU A 214 -11.62 -5.01 -4.71
N PHE A 215 -11.08 -5.05 -3.51
CA PHE A 215 -9.66 -5.22 -3.25
C PHE A 215 -9.39 -6.62 -2.73
N VAL A 216 -8.37 -7.29 -3.30
CA VAL A 216 -7.96 -8.64 -2.91
C VAL A 216 -6.47 -8.64 -2.50
N ALA A 217 -6.19 -8.93 -1.23
CA ALA A 217 -4.83 -8.89 -0.65
C ALA A 217 -4.12 -10.27 -0.65
N GLY A 218 -3.98 -10.87 -1.82
CA GLY A 218 -3.21 -12.10 -2.02
C GLY A 218 -3.92 -13.39 -1.66
N ASP A 219 -3.25 -14.50 -1.95
CA ASP A 219 -3.70 -15.89 -1.73
C ASP A 219 -5.08 -16.13 -2.35
N ILE A 220 -5.16 -15.89 -3.67
CA ILE A 220 -6.37 -16.16 -4.45
C ILE A 220 -6.47 -17.67 -4.73
N GLY A 221 -5.36 -18.33 -5.07
CA GLY A 221 -5.33 -19.75 -5.44
C GLY A 221 -5.80 -19.95 -6.89
N ASP A 222 -6.98 -20.55 -7.09
CA ASP A 222 -7.53 -20.82 -8.42
C ASP A 222 -7.90 -19.53 -9.17
N LYS A 223 -6.96 -19.11 -10.02
CA LYS A 223 -7.08 -17.91 -10.84
C LYS A 223 -8.23 -17.99 -11.84
N GLU A 224 -8.47 -19.16 -12.46
CA GLU A 224 -9.49 -19.29 -13.50
C GLU A 224 -10.90 -19.20 -12.91
N ALA A 225 -11.11 -19.85 -11.76
CA ALA A 225 -12.36 -19.71 -11.00
C ALA A 225 -12.60 -18.26 -10.58
N PHE A 226 -11.56 -17.57 -10.09
CA PHE A 226 -11.65 -16.15 -9.74
C PHE A 226 -12.06 -15.28 -10.95
N GLU A 227 -11.38 -15.42 -12.09
CA GLU A 227 -11.69 -14.64 -13.31
C GLU A 227 -13.12 -14.86 -13.79
N LYS A 228 -13.57 -16.11 -13.78
CA LYS A 228 -14.92 -16.49 -14.19
C LYS A 228 -15.99 -15.89 -13.27
N ALA A 229 -15.76 -15.87 -11.96
CA ALA A 229 -16.69 -15.28 -11.01
C ALA A 229 -16.78 -13.74 -11.17
N VAL A 230 -15.65 -13.08 -11.43
CA VAL A 230 -15.63 -11.64 -11.74
C VAL A 230 -16.41 -11.34 -13.02
N GLU A 231 -16.20 -12.13 -14.08
CA GLU A 231 -16.93 -11.98 -15.35
C GLU A 231 -18.45 -12.22 -15.18
N THR A 232 -18.83 -13.21 -14.37
CA THR A 232 -20.23 -13.62 -14.22
C THR A 232 -21.01 -12.66 -13.31
N HIS A 233 -20.44 -12.26 -12.18
CA HIS A 233 -21.16 -11.53 -11.13
C HIS A 233 -20.76 -10.07 -10.99
N CYS A 234 -19.57 -9.69 -11.47
CA CYS A 234 -18.94 -8.40 -11.20
C CYS A 234 -18.49 -7.68 -12.48
N TYR A 235 -19.15 -7.94 -13.62
CA TYR A 235 -18.78 -7.40 -14.94
C TYR A 235 -18.78 -5.86 -15.03
N ASN A 236 -19.46 -5.17 -14.11
CA ASN A 236 -19.52 -3.72 -14.02
C ASN A 236 -18.74 -3.15 -12.81
N LYS A 237 -17.88 -3.97 -12.19
CA LYS A 237 -17.07 -3.60 -11.03
C LYS A 237 -15.60 -3.57 -11.43
N THR A 238 -14.79 -2.85 -10.65
CA THR A 238 -13.33 -2.89 -10.79
C THR A 238 -12.74 -3.71 -9.65
N VAL A 239 -11.93 -4.69 -10.00
CA VAL A 239 -11.26 -5.57 -9.04
C VAL A 239 -9.77 -5.23 -9.04
N ILE A 240 -9.20 -4.99 -7.87
CA ILE A 240 -7.78 -4.73 -7.68
C ILE A 240 -7.22 -5.89 -6.86
N ALA A 241 -6.22 -6.60 -7.39
CA ALA A 241 -5.65 -7.77 -6.75
C ALA A 241 -4.12 -7.69 -6.69
N ILE A 242 -3.55 -8.07 -5.55
CA ILE A 242 -2.11 -8.29 -5.40
C ILE A 242 -1.84 -9.80 -5.18
N PRO A 243 -0.65 -10.30 -5.53
CA PRO A 243 -0.28 -11.69 -5.23
C PRO A 243 0.01 -11.91 -3.74
N GLY A 244 -0.32 -13.09 -3.25
CA GLY A 244 0.14 -13.65 -1.98
C GLY A 244 1.21 -14.73 -2.16
N GLU A 245 1.38 -15.54 -1.14
CA GLU A 245 2.34 -16.64 -1.13
C GLU A 245 1.91 -17.84 -1.99
N MET A 246 0.62 -17.99 -2.31
CA MET A 246 0.15 -18.96 -3.29
C MET A 246 0.62 -18.61 -4.71
N GLU A 247 0.59 -17.33 -5.08
CA GLU A 247 0.98 -16.89 -6.43
C GLU A 247 2.50 -16.65 -6.57
N SER A 248 3.18 -16.23 -5.50
CA SER A 248 4.64 -16.01 -5.54
C SER A 248 5.31 -16.16 -4.17
N LYS A 249 6.41 -16.91 -4.12
CA LYS A 249 7.25 -17.02 -2.89
C LYS A 249 8.19 -15.82 -2.69
N ASN A 250 8.30 -14.95 -3.70
CA ASN A 250 9.15 -13.77 -3.69
C ASN A 250 8.50 -12.62 -2.92
N TYR A 251 9.33 -11.75 -2.34
CA TYR A 251 8.88 -10.46 -1.82
C TYR A 251 9.96 -9.42 -2.14
N PRO A 252 9.64 -8.31 -2.84
CA PRO A 252 8.37 -8.03 -3.49
C PRO A 252 8.00 -9.05 -4.58
N ALA A 253 6.71 -9.17 -4.87
CA ALA A 253 6.17 -10.04 -5.93
C ALA A 253 5.56 -9.20 -7.05
N ALA A 254 5.87 -9.56 -8.30
CA ALA A 254 5.33 -8.89 -9.49
C ALA A 254 3.84 -9.23 -9.70
N PRO A 255 3.07 -8.38 -10.41
CA PRO A 255 1.66 -8.64 -10.69
C PRO A 255 1.41 -9.97 -11.41
N VAL A 256 0.25 -10.58 -11.12
CA VAL A 256 -0.22 -11.79 -11.78
C VAL A 256 -0.99 -11.39 -13.05
N LYS A 257 -0.83 -12.15 -14.13
CA LYS A 257 -1.54 -11.87 -15.38
C LYS A 257 -2.94 -12.49 -15.38
N TYR A 258 -3.95 -11.62 -15.49
CA TYR A 258 -5.35 -11.98 -15.73
C TYR A 258 -5.73 -11.66 -17.18
N ARG A 259 -6.66 -12.43 -17.75
CA ARG A 259 -7.29 -12.18 -19.05
C ARG A 259 -8.45 -11.18 -18.94
N ASN A 260 -9.16 -11.21 -17.81
CA ASN A 260 -10.28 -10.32 -17.53
C ASN A 260 -9.79 -8.87 -17.29
N ARG A 261 -10.27 -7.94 -18.12
CA ARG A 261 -9.85 -6.53 -18.10
C ARG A 261 -10.37 -5.75 -16.89
N ASN A 262 -11.37 -6.26 -16.19
CA ASN A 262 -11.88 -5.64 -14.96
C ASN A 262 -10.97 -5.90 -13.76
N ILE A 263 -9.99 -6.80 -13.90
CA ILE A 263 -9.01 -7.13 -12.86
C ILE A 263 -7.72 -6.36 -13.11
N ILE A 264 -7.45 -5.38 -12.26
CA ILE A 264 -6.19 -4.65 -12.20
C ILE A 264 -5.28 -5.40 -11.24
N SER A 265 -4.33 -6.16 -11.77
CA SER A 265 -3.30 -6.79 -10.93
C SER A 265 -2.15 -5.84 -10.67
N LEU A 266 -1.74 -5.77 -9.41
CA LEU A 266 -0.60 -4.99 -8.93
C LEU A 266 0.38 -5.91 -8.20
N SER A 267 1.58 -5.38 -7.92
CA SER A 267 2.60 -6.09 -7.16
C SER A 267 2.22 -6.23 -5.68
N ASN A 268 2.94 -7.07 -4.96
CA ASN A 268 2.93 -7.09 -3.51
C ASN A 268 4.32 -6.66 -2.99
N PRO A 269 4.46 -5.49 -2.35
CA PRO A 269 3.40 -4.53 -2.02
C PRO A 269 2.98 -3.68 -3.23
N ALA A 270 1.83 -3.01 -3.13
CA ALA A 270 1.42 -1.95 -4.05
C ALA A 270 0.68 -0.83 -3.31
N MET A 271 0.65 0.36 -3.90
CA MET A 271 -0.15 1.47 -3.39
C MET A 271 -0.86 2.18 -4.52
N ILE A 272 -2.13 2.47 -4.32
CA ILE A 272 -2.93 3.25 -5.25
C ILE A 272 -3.62 4.39 -4.52
N GLU A 273 -4.00 5.41 -5.27
CA GLU A 273 -4.95 6.42 -4.85
C GLU A 273 -6.20 6.28 -5.70
N ILE A 274 -7.36 6.24 -5.04
CA ILE A 274 -8.65 6.16 -5.71
C ILE A 274 -9.65 7.05 -4.99
N ASN A 275 -10.33 7.92 -5.74
CA ASN A 275 -11.33 8.85 -5.22
C ASN A 275 -10.86 9.63 -3.98
N GLY A 276 -9.59 10.05 -3.97
CA GLY A 276 -8.98 10.81 -2.87
C GLY A 276 -8.48 9.98 -1.68
N ILE A 277 -8.54 8.65 -1.74
CA ILE A 277 -8.05 7.74 -0.69
C ILE A 277 -6.83 6.95 -1.19
N LYS A 278 -5.72 7.05 -0.47
CA LYS A 278 -4.50 6.24 -0.66
C LYS A 278 -4.64 4.91 0.06
N ILE A 279 -4.53 3.81 -0.67
CA ILE A 279 -4.69 2.44 -0.19
C ILE A 279 -3.38 1.69 -0.43
N LEU A 280 -2.73 1.29 0.65
CA LEU A 280 -1.57 0.40 0.64
C LEU A 280 -2.06 -1.05 0.71
N LEU A 281 -1.66 -1.85 -0.27
CA LEU A 281 -1.95 -3.27 -0.40
C LEU A 281 -0.70 -4.07 -0.07
N LEU A 282 -0.83 -4.99 0.87
CA LEU A 282 0.23 -5.87 1.36
C LEU A 282 -0.37 -7.26 1.56
N HIS A 283 0.33 -8.35 1.26
CA HIS A 283 -0.17 -9.65 1.72
C HIS A 283 0.16 -9.86 3.21
N LYS A 284 1.41 -9.57 3.62
CA LYS A 284 1.86 -9.62 5.02
C LYS A 284 2.06 -8.22 5.59
N TYR A 285 1.59 -8.01 6.82
CA TYR A 285 1.65 -6.71 7.48
C TYR A 285 2.08 -6.83 8.94
N SER A 286 2.85 -5.85 9.41
CA SER A 286 3.09 -5.59 10.83
C SER A 286 3.03 -4.09 11.11
N LEU A 287 2.63 -3.70 12.33
CA LEU A 287 2.59 -2.29 12.73
C LEU A 287 3.97 -1.62 12.65
N SER A 288 5.06 -2.39 12.83
CA SER A 288 6.41 -1.89 12.68
C SER A 288 6.68 -1.32 11.29
N MET A 289 6.04 -1.83 10.23
CA MET A 289 6.21 -1.28 8.87
C MET A 289 5.78 0.18 8.77
N LEU A 290 4.68 0.57 9.44
CA LEU A 290 4.23 1.97 9.48
C LEU A 290 5.13 2.83 10.36
N LYS A 291 5.51 2.33 11.55
CA LYS A 291 6.42 3.04 12.47
C LYS A 291 7.78 3.30 11.80
N LYS A 292 8.35 2.27 11.18
CA LYS A 292 9.66 2.29 10.52
C LYS A 292 9.62 2.87 9.10
N ARG A 293 8.44 3.16 8.54
CA ARG A 293 8.27 3.60 7.14
C ARG A 293 8.93 2.67 6.12
N HIS A 294 8.92 1.37 6.37
CA HIS A 294 9.60 0.38 5.53
C HIS A 294 8.78 -0.90 5.48
N LEU A 295 8.49 -1.39 4.27
CA LEU A 295 7.49 -2.44 4.03
C LEU A 295 8.00 -3.87 4.22
N GLY A 296 9.25 -4.03 4.66
CA GLY A 296 9.84 -5.34 4.99
C GLY A 296 11.15 -5.57 4.25
N LYS A 297 11.82 -6.69 4.51
CA LYS A 297 13.10 -7.01 3.87
C LYS A 297 12.83 -7.67 2.51
N PRO A 298 13.41 -7.17 1.40
CA PRO A 298 13.25 -7.82 0.13
C PRO A 298 14.02 -9.15 0.13
N LYS A 299 13.42 -10.21 -0.41
CA LYS A 299 14.08 -11.50 -0.68
C LYS A 299 14.93 -11.47 -1.94
N ILE A 300 14.81 -10.40 -2.73
CA ILE A 300 15.53 -10.20 -3.99
C ILE A 300 16.21 -8.84 -3.90
N SER A 301 17.51 -8.78 -4.13
CA SER A 301 18.20 -7.49 -4.08
C SER A 301 17.78 -6.61 -5.26
N MET A 302 17.59 -5.34 -4.99
CA MET A 302 17.19 -4.32 -5.96
C MET A 302 18.24 -3.22 -5.95
N LYS A 303 18.38 -2.45 -7.03
CA LYS A 303 19.30 -1.30 -7.06
C LYS A 303 18.79 -0.10 -6.23
N GLU A 304 17.47 0.03 -6.14
CA GLU A 304 16.78 1.09 -5.40
C GLU A 304 15.83 0.46 -4.40
N ASP A 305 15.68 1.09 -3.23
CA ASP A 305 14.77 0.59 -2.22
C ASP A 305 13.35 1.08 -2.47
N SER A 306 12.60 0.25 -3.18
CA SER A 306 11.18 0.46 -3.45
C SER A 306 10.28 0.12 -2.27
N LEU A 307 10.82 -0.39 -1.15
CA LEU A 307 10.04 -0.75 0.05
C LEU A 307 10.02 0.36 1.10
N VAL A 308 10.73 1.47 0.88
CA VAL A 308 10.51 2.69 1.67
C VAL A 308 9.08 3.21 1.43
N LEU A 309 8.37 3.46 2.51
CA LEU A 309 7.02 4.03 2.52
C LEU A 309 7.12 5.56 2.53
N GLU A 310 7.38 6.15 1.36
CA GLU A 310 7.52 7.61 1.20
C GLU A 310 6.17 8.33 1.37
N GLU A 311 5.14 7.81 0.72
CA GLU A 311 3.76 8.32 0.80
C GLU A 311 3.00 7.70 1.97
N ILE A 312 2.14 8.49 2.62
CA ILE A 312 1.35 8.04 3.78
C ILE A 312 0.04 7.41 3.29
N PRO A 313 -0.26 6.15 3.62
CA PRO A 313 -1.53 5.54 3.27
C PRO A 313 -2.66 6.04 4.17
N ASP A 314 -3.88 6.08 3.64
CA ASP A 314 -5.10 6.27 4.43
C ASP A 314 -5.69 4.92 4.86
N ILE A 315 -5.55 3.88 4.03
CA ILE A 315 -5.93 2.50 4.33
C ILE A 315 -4.74 1.58 4.11
N VAL A 316 -4.54 0.64 5.02
CA VAL A 316 -3.70 -0.54 4.84
C VAL A 316 -4.61 -1.75 4.78
N HIS A 317 -4.57 -2.47 3.66
CA HIS A 317 -5.30 -3.71 3.48
C HIS A 317 -4.32 -4.88 3.36
N TYR A 318 -4.52 -5.90 4.19
CA TYR A 318 -3.65 -7.07 4.25
C TYR A 318 -4.37 -8.40 4.46
N GLY A 319 -3.65 -9.50 4.23
CA GLY A 319 -4.10 -10.88 4.41
C GLY A 319 -3.17 -11.70 5.30
N HIS A 320 -2.91 -12.96 4.92
CA HIS A 320 -1.97 -13.92 5.53
C HIS A 320 -2.32 -14.40 6.95
N THR A 321 -2.91 -13.57 7.80
CA THR A 321 -3.24 -13.94 9.18
C THR A 321 -4.44 -14.86 9.27
N HIS A 322 -5.26 -14.94 8.21
CA HIS A 322 -6.53 -15.67 8.14
C HIS A 322 -7.59 -15.27 9.19
N GLU A 323 -7.27 -14.35 10.09
CA GLU A 323 -8.17 -13.76 11.07
C GLU A 323 -8.65 -12.36 10.64
N PRO A 324 -9.97 -12.08 10.66
CA PRO A 324 -10.51 -10.75 10.41
C PRO A 324 -10.04 -9.74 11.47
N HIS A 325 -9.61 -8.57 11.01
CA HIS A 325 -9.15 -7.53 11.91
C HIS A 325 -9.42 -6.15 11.32
N VAL A 326 -9.85 -5.20 12.14
CA VAL A 326 -9.91 -3.78 11.77
C VAL A 326 -9.42 -2.95 12.94
N SER A 327 -8.50 -2.03 12.68
CA SER A 327 -7.96 -1.11 13.68
C SER A 327 -7.58 0.22 13.04
N ASN A 328 -7.22 1.20 13.88
CA ASN A 328 -6.71 2.48 13.41
C ASN A 328 -5.37 2.78 14.09
N TYR A 329 -4.42 3.27 13.30
CA TYR A 329 -3.14 3.78 13.79
C TYR A 329 -2.89 5.15 13.20
N LYS A 330 -2.96 6.20 14.02
CA LYS A 330 -2.72 7.60 13.61
C LYS A 330 -3.47 7.98 12.33
N SER A 331 -4.77 7.66 12.31
CA SER A 331 -5.70 7.93 11.20
C SER A 331 -5.46 7.11 9.93
N VAL A 332 -4.63 6.08 10.00
CA VAL A 332 -4.54 5.02 9.00
C VAL A 332 -5.44 3.87 9.45
N THR A 333 -6.43 3.51 8.63
CA THR A 333 -7.28 2.34 8.88
C THR A 333 -6.58 1.09 8.39
N ILE A 334 -6.39 0.13 9.27
CA ILE A 334 -5.71 -1.14 8.99
C ILE A 334 -6.75 -2.24 9.02
N LEU A 335 -6.89 -3.00 7.95
CA LEU A 335 -7.94 -4.01 7.81
C LEU A 335 -7.47 -5.30 7.13
N SER A 336 -8.06 -6.41 7.57
CA SER A 336 -7.99 -7.75 6.98
C SER A 336 -9.37 -8.40 7.09
N SER A 337 -9.77 -9.16 6.06
CA SER A 337 -11.06 -9.85 6.03
C SER A 337 -11.05 -11.24 6.66
N GLY A 338 -9.89 -11.72 7.09
CA GLY A 338 -9.69 -13.15 7.34
C GLY A 338 -9.69 -13.96 6.04
N SER A 339 -10.04 -15.25 6.12
CA SER A 339 -9.95 -16.19 4.99
C SER A 339 -11.24 -16.96 4.77
N LEU A 340 -11.49 -17.38 3.52
CA LEU A 340 -12.54 -18.35 3.18
C LEU A 340 -12.32 -19.73 3.82
N LEU A 341 -11.10 -20.07 4.24
CA LEU A 341 -10.81 -21.32 4.95
C LEU A 341 -11.18 -21.27 6.43
N THR A 342 -11.36 -20.07 7.00
CA THR A 342 -11.57 -19.86 8.43
C THR A 342 -12.79 -18.97 8.65
N ARG A 343 -12.58 -17.75 9.16
CA ARG A 343 -13.62 -16.75 9.35
C ARG A 343 -13.48 -15.70 8.25
N PHE A 344 -14.40 -15.71 7.30
CA PHE A 344 -14.44 -14.75 6.21
C PHE A 344 -15.41 -13.60 6.50
N LEU A 345 -14.89 -12.39 6.72
CA LEU A 345 -15.67 -11.19 6.95
C LEU A 345 -15.19 -10.06 6.02
N PRO A 346 -15.73 -9.98 4.79
CA PRO A 346 -15.45 -8.87 3.88
C PRO A 346 -15.69 -7.52 4.56
N VAL A 347 -14.75 -6.60 4.38
CA VAL A 347 -14.84 -5.27 4.99
C VAL A 347 -15.27 -4.27 3.92
N VAL A 348 -16.42 -3.62 4.11
CA VAL A 348 -16.87 -2.53 3.23
C VAL A 348 -16.56 -1.20 3.89
N VAL A 349 -15.85 -0.31 3.20
CA VAL A 349 -15.50 1.03 3.71
C VAL A 349 -16.19 2.08 2.87
N ASP A 350 -16.81 3.06 3.51
CA ASP A 350 -17.27 4.29 2.87
C ASP A 350 -16.15 5.34 2.93
N PHE A 351 -15.68 5.78 1.77
CA PHE A 351 -14.56 6.72 1.71
C PHE A 351 -14.92 8.13 2.18
N SER A 352 -16.19 8.51 2.16
CA SER A 352 -16.64 9.84 2.58
C SER A 352 -16.74 9.97 4.10
N THR A 353 -17.15 8.91 4.80
CA THR A 353 -17.29 8.89 6.26
C THR A 353 -16.13 8.23 6.97
N ARG A 354 -15.37 7.35 6.27
CA ARG A 354 -14.37 6.44 6.83
C ARG A 354 -14.93 5.37 7.78
N GLU A 355 -16.25 5.19 7.77
CA GLU A 355 -16.92 4.11 8.46
C GLU A 355 -16.73 2.79 7.70
N PHE A 356 -16.70 1.69 8.44
CA PHE A 356 -16.58 0.35 7.89
C PHE A 356 -17.66 -0.58 8.43
N GLN A 357 -18.03 -1.56 7.62
CA GLN A 357 -18.95 -2.63 7.97
C GLN A 357 -18.32 -3.97 7.61
N GLN A 358 -18.26 -4.89 8.57
CA GLN A 358 -17.94 -6.29 8.29
C GLN A 358 -19.21 -7.01 7.83
N ALA A 359 -19.19 -7.57 6.63
CA ALA A 359 -20.32 -8.28 6.06
C ALA A 359 -20.25 -9.77 6.43
N THR A 360 -21.40 -10.36 6.77
CA THR A 360 -21.56 -11.80 6.89
C THR A 360 -22.31 -12.29 5.66
N ILE A 361 -21.71 -13.23 4.92
CA ILE A 361 -22.30 -13.80 3.71
C ILE A 361 -23.01 -15.10 4.12
N GLY A 362 -24.32 -15.17 3.86
CA GLY A 362 -25.15 -16.36 4.14
C GLY A 362 -25.23 -17.35 2.98
#